data_AF-A0A2N0UUG8-F1
#
_entry.id   AF-A0A2N0UUG8-F1
#
_cell.length_a   1.000
_cell.length_b   1.000
_cell.length_c   1.000
_cell.angle_alpha   90.00
_cell.angle_beta   90.00
_cell.angle_gamma   90.00
#
_symmetry.space_group_name_H-M   'P 1'
#
loop_
_entity.id
_entity.type
_entity.pdbx_description
1 polymer ?
#
loop_
_entity_poly.entity_id
_entity_poly.type
_entity_poly.pdbx_seq_one_letter_code
_entity_poly.pdbx_strand_id
1 'polypeptide(L)'
;MRGKICTVLVLLILTAVLPMAASRCSAKNRASQAVSTADTPENSKSSDEILCALTAGLYKNSYSAETVKATAILMNTDYRAKPDSFEANDFLYEENASGNMKDVYSEIRKAAESVKNKTLRKKSEVLFIPFSETSNGTTYKNVNYKYLHSVASPWDCYAENYDENAECVGVSLSGIDYLCKNGCSAEEALLWYLPDFEIQTD
;
A
#
# COMPACT_ATOMS: atom_id res chain seq x y z
N MET A 1 -17.23 -62.96 -7.28
CA MET A 1 -16.96 -61.51 -7.41
C MET A 1 -18.27 -60.83 -7.78
N ARG A 2 -18.59 -59.75 -7.06
CA ARG A 2 -19.91 -59.14 -6.95
C ARG A 2 -20.30 -58.39 -8.22
N GLY A 3 -21.52 -58.64 -8.71
CA GLY A 3 -22.27 -57.74 -9.57
C GLY A 3 -23.73 -57.75 -9.12
N LYS A 4 -24.36 -56.55 -9.07
CA LYS A 4 -25.80 -56.22 -9.03
C LYS A 4 -25.90 -54.75 -8.53
N ILE A 5 -26.09 -53.78 -9.43
CA ILE A 5 -27.36 -53.27 -9.97
C ILE A 5 -28.19 -52.54 -8.88
N CYS A 6 -28.43 -51.25 -9.15
CA CYS A 6 -29.59 -50.38 -8.89
C CYS A 6 -30.70 -50.92 -7.94
N THR A 7 -31.39 -50.13 -7.12
CA THR A 7 -32.34 -49.08 -7.54
C THR A 7 -32.98 -48.45 -6.29
N VAL A 8 -33.39 -47.19 -6.42
CA VAL A 8 -34.16 -46.33 -5.49
C VAL A 8 -35.55 -46.91 -5.12
N LEU A 9 -36.13 -46.46 -4.00
CA LEU A 9 -37.49 -46.68 -3.44
C LEU A 9 -37.66 -47.78 -2.37
N VAL A 10 -37.52 -47.40 -1.09
CA VAL A 10 -38.56 -47.71 -0.08
C VAL A 10 -38.68 -46.51 0.86
N LEU A 11 -39.77 -45.80 0.64
CA LEU A 11 -40.31 -44.70 1.41
C LEU A 11 -41.18 -45.28 2.54
N LEU A 12 -41.23 -44.58 3.68
CA LEU A 12 -42.46 -44.33 4.46
C LEU A 12 -43.20 -45.51 5.14
N ILE A 13 -42.73 -45.93 6.34
CA ILE A 13 -43.55 -46.55 7.42
C ILE A 13 -42.71 -46.30 8.71
N LEU A 14 -43.11 -45.67 9.83
CA LEU A 14 -44.37 -45.56 10.54
C LEU A 14 -44.29 -44.35 11.50
N THR A 15 -45.35 -43.56 11.54
CA THR A 15 -45.69 -42.63 12.62
C THR A 15 -46.04 -43.39 13.90
N ALA A 16 -45.48 -43.00 15.04
CA ALA A 16 -46.09 -43.25 16.35
C ALA A 16 -45.90 -42.04 17.26
N VAL A 17 -47.04 -41.55 17.70
CA VAL A 17 -47.31 -40.30 18.43
C VAL A 17 -47.28 -40.59 19.93
N LEU A 18 -46.93 -39.56 20.73
CA LEU A 18 -47.43 -39.17 22.08
C LEU A 18 -46.34 -39.05 23.18
N PRO A 19 -46.55 -38.23 24.25
CA PRO A 19 -47.32 -36.97 24.32
C PRO A 19 -46.59 -35.81 25.04
N MET A 20 -47.27 -34.68 24.93
CA MET A 20 -47.14 -33.38 25.59
C MET A 20 -46.70 -33.35 27.07
N ALA A 21 -45.87 -32.35 27.40
CA ALA A 21 -46.08 -31.52 28.58
C ALA A 21 -45.56 -30.09 28.30
N ALA A 22 -46.50 -29.14 28.17
CA ALA A 22 -46.21 -27.73 28.25
C ALA A 22 -46.10 -27.32 29.73
N SER A 23 -45.10 -26.51 30.08
CA SER A 23 -45.28 -25.54 31.16
C SER A 23 -44.52 -24.26 30.83
N ARG A 24 -45.28 -23.15 30.82
CA ARG A 24 -44.73 -21.80 30.88
C ARG A 24 -44.17 -21.58 32.27
N CYS A 25 -42.99 -20.97 32.41
CA CYS A 25 -42.74 -20.01 33.47
C CYS A 25 -41.53 -19.12 33.18
N SER A 26 -41.70 -17.89 33.63
CA SER A 26 -40.89 -16.69 33.45
C SER A 26 -39.66 -16.65 34.37
N ALA A 27 -38.57 -16.08 33.85
CA ALA A 27 -37.44 -15.40 34.51
C ALA A 27 -36.85 -15.95 35.83
N LYS A 28 -35.54 -16.29 35.84
CA LYS A 28 -34.47 -15.56 36.58
C LYS A 28 -33.08 -16.17 36.32
N ASN A 29 -32.16 -15.31 35.86
CA ASN A 29 -30.69 -15.40 35.82
C ASN A 29 -30.00 -16.70 36.30
N ARG A 30 -29.25 -17.31 35.37
CA ARG A 30 -27.96 -17.92 35.70
C ARG A 30 -26.96 -17.50 34.63
N ALA A 31 -25.94 -16.76 35.07
CA ALA A 31 -24.86 -16.27 34.26
C ALA A 31 -24.12 -17.43 33.60
N SER A 32 -24.16 -17.48 32.27
CA SER A 32 -23.09 -18.04 31.46
C SER A 32 -22.42 -16.83 30.82
N GLN A 33 -21.21 -16.51 31.25
CA GLN A 33 -20.28 -15.73 30.45
C GLN A 33 -20.10 -16.47 29.13
N ALA A 34 -20.93 -16.13 28.14
CA ALA A 34 -20.48 -16.22 26.78
C ALA A 34 -19.42 -15.12 26.65
N VAL A 35 -18.15 -15.53 26.67
CA VAL A 35 -17.07 -14.69 26.19
C VAL A 35 -17.39 -14.43 24.72
N SER A 36 -18.10 -13.33 24.49
CA SER A 36 -18.16 -12.68 23.21
C SER A 36 -16.72 -12.30 22.91
N THR A 37 -16.05 -13.06 22.05
CA THR A 37 -14.98 -12.51 21.24
C THR A 37 -15.68 -11.52 20.31
N ALA A 38 -16.01 -10.35 20.85
CA ALA A 38 -16.19 -9.18 20.03
C ALA A 38 -14.86 -9.05 19.31
N ASP A 39 -14.84 -9.43 18.03
CA ASP A 39 -13.81 -8.99 17.11
C ASP A 39 -13.77 -7.48 17.27
N THR A 40 -12.76 -7.02 18.00
CA THR A 40 -12.43 -5.60 18.08
C THR A 40 -12.34 -5.16 16.64
N PRO A 41 -13.13 -4.16 16.18
CA PRO A 41 -12.94 -3.67 14.84
C PRO A 41 -11.52 -3.13 14.80
N GLU A 42 -10.65 -3.83 14.08
CA GLU A 42 -9.36 -3.29 13.72
C GLU A 42 -9.67 -1.96 13.06
N ASN A 43 -9.32 -0.86 13.74
CA ASN A 43 -9.77 0.46 13.37
C ASN A 43 -9.19 0.73 11.98
N SER A 44 -10.04 0.75 10.96
CA SER A 44 -9.59 0.83 9.57
C SER A 44 -8.75 2.09 9.41
N LYS A 45 -7.49 1.93 9.00
CA LYS A 45 -6.56 3.05 8.81
C LYS A 45 -7.13 4.03 7.78
N SER A 46 -7.07 5.32 8.09
CA SER A 46 -7.48 6.38 7.16
C SER A 46 -6.53 6.47 5.96
N SER A 47 -6.99 7.06 4.85
CA SER A 47 -6.13 7.31 3.67
C SER A 47 -4.88 8.10 4.02
N ASP A 48 -5.01 9.07 4.92
CA ASP A 48 -3.90 9.94 5.35
C ASP A 48 -2.89 9.16 6.20
N GLU A 49 -3.36 8.24 7.07
CA GLU A 49 -2.49 7.32 7.80
C GLU A 49 -1.75 6.34 6.87
N ILE A 50 -2.45 5.80 5.87
CA ILE A 50 -1.88 4.89 4.87
C ILE A 50 -0.78 5.59 4.08
N LEU A 51 -1.05 6.79 3.56
CA LEU A 51 -0.08 7.57 2.81
C LEU A 51 1.15 7.92 3.65
N CYS A 52 0.93 8.35 4.90
CA CYS A 52 2.01 8.64 5.82
C CYS A 52 2.86 7.39 6.10
N ALA A 53 2.23 6.22 6.29
CA ALA A 53 2.92 4.96 6.57
C ALA A 53 3.74 4.46 5.38
N LEU A 54 3.23 4.56 4.15
CA LEU A 54 3.97 4.23 2.93
C LEU A 54 5.17 5.17 2.73
N THR A 55 4.95 6.47 2.93
CA THR A 55 6.01 7.47 2.83
C THR A 55 7.10 7.21 3.88
N ALA A 56 6.70 6.87 5.11
CA ALA A 56 7.60 6.50 6.20
C ALA A 56 8.37 5.20 5.91
N GLY A 57 7.74 4.20 5.28
CA GLY A 57 8.38 2.94 4.90
C GLY A 57 9.56 3.13 3.93
N LEU A 58 9.50 4.16 3.10
CA LEU A 58 10.56 4.51 2.13
C LEU A 58 11.51 5.61 2.61
N TYR A 59 11.30 6.16 3.81
CA TYR A 59 12.10 7.28 4.30
C TYR A 59 13.54 6.88 4.61
N LYS A 60 14.49 7.77 4.27
CA LYS A 60 15.88 7.69 4.69
C LYS A 60 16.29 8.97 5.40
N ASN A 61 17.18 8.85 6.38
CA ASN A 61 17.67 10.00 7.16
C ASN A 61 18.30 11.11 6.33
N SER A 62 18.80 10.79 5.14
CA SER A 62 19.40 11.74 4.23
C SER A 62 18.37 12.54 3.42
N TYR A 63 17.09 12.13 3.39
CA TYR A 63 16.09 12.72 2.50
C TYR A 63 15.77 14.16 2.87
N SER A 64 15.74 15.02 1.85
CA SER A 64 15.24 16.39 1.99
C SER A 64 13.71 16.41 2.16
N ALA A 65 13.15 17.52 2.64
CA ALA A 65 11.70 17.68 2.74
C ALA A 65 10.99 17.52 1.37
N GLU A 66 11.61 18.01 0.29
CA GLU A 66 11.09 17.84 -1.08
C GLU A 66 11.19 16.38 -1.55
N THR A 67 12.24 15.66 -1.15
CA THR A 67 12.34 14.21 -1.39
C THR A 67 11.17 13.47 -0.73
N VAL A 68 10.87 13.78 0.53
CA VAL A 68 9.76 13.15 1.26
C VAL A 68 8.41 13.46 0.60
N LYS A 69 8.20 14.70 0.14
CA LYS A 69 7.00 15.07 -0.64
C LYS A 69 6.91 14.31 -1.96
N ALA A 70 8.02 14.16 -2.70
CA ALA A 70 8.04 13.41 -3.94
C ALA A 70 7.67 11.94 -3.71
N THR A 71 8.24 11.32 -2.66
CA THR A 71 7.87 9.97 -2.23
C THR A 71 6.39 9.88 -1.88
N ALA A 72 5.84 10.85 -1.16
CA ALA A 72 4.42 10.87 -0.84
C ALA A 72 3.52 10.98 -2.08
N ILE A 73 3.85 11.85 -3.05
CA ILE A 73 3.09 11.96 -4.31
C ILE A 73 3.14 10.63 -5.08
N LEU A 74 4.31 9.98 -5.14
CA LEU A 74 4.49 8.67 -5.77
C LEU A 74 3.64 7.60 -5.08
N MET A 75 3.72 7.50 -3.74
CA MET A 75 2.95 6.52 -2.97
C MET A 75 1.44 6.75 -3.05
N ASN A 76 0.99 7.99 -3.05
CA ASN A 76 -0.43 8.32 -3.25
C ASN A 76 -0.91 7.89 -4.64
N THR A 77 -0.07 8.08 -5.66
CA THR A 77 -0.36 7.65 -7.04
C THR A 77 -0.47 6.14 -7.11
N ASP A 78 0.54 5.43 -6.61
CA ASP A 78 0.65 3.99 -6.74
C ASP A 78 -0.40 3.24 -5.92
N TYR A 79 -0.66 3.68 -4.68
CA TYR A 79 -1.68 3.08 -3.84
C TYR A 79 -3.08 3.24 -4.44
N ARG A 80 -3.35 4.37 -5.11
CA ARG A 80 -4.61 4.57 -5.84
C ARG A 80 -4.71 3.76 -7.12
N ALA A 81 -3.59 3.57 -7.81
CA ALA A 81 -3.55 2.76 -9.03
C ALA A 81 -3.71 1.26 -8.73
N LYS A 82 -3.05 0.77 -7.69
CA LYS A 82 -2.93 -0.65 -7.39
C LYS A 82 -2.65 -0.90 -5.89
N PRO A 83 -3.64 -0.78 -5.00
CA PRO A 83 -3.43 -0.96 -3.56
C PRO A 83 -2.93 -2.37 -3.21
N ASP A 84 -3.33 -3.38 -3.97
CA ASP A 84 -2.96 -4.79 -3.75
C ASP A 84 -1.49 -5.10 -4.10
N SER A 85 -0.71 -4.14 -4.63
CA SER A 85 0.73 -4.32 -4.85
C SER A 85 1.60 -4.05 -3.64
N PHE A 86 1.01 -3.56 -2.55
CA PHE A 86 1.73 -3.22 -1.32
C PHE A 86 1.59 -4.34 -0.29
N GLU A 87 2.72 -4.72 0.30
CA GLU A 87 2.82 -5.72 1.35
C GLU A 87 2.88 -5.06 2.73
N ALA A 88 2.62 -5.82 3.79
CA ALA A 88 2.53 -5.28 5.15
C ALA A 88 3.81 -4.56 5.63
N ASN A 89 4.98 -4.97 5.13
CA ASN A 89 6.29 -4.39 5.43
C ASN A 89 6.56 -3.07 4.68
N ASP A 90 5.77 -2.72 3.66
CA ASP A 90 5.87 -1.42 2.99
C ASP A 90 5.33 -0.28 3.87
N PHE A 91 4.53 -0.62 4.88
CA PHE A 91 3.90 0.34 5.79
C PHE A 91 4.69 0.47 7.09
N LEU A 92 5.15 1.67 7.39
CA LEU A 92 5.64 2.01 8.72
C LEU A 92 4.68 2.96 9.42
N TYR A 93 3.75 2.41 10.19
CA TYR A 93 2.84 3.19 11.02
C TYR A 93 3.55 3.83 12.22
N GLU A 94 3.05 4.98 12.70
CA GLU A 94 3.68 5.76 13.78
C GLU A 94 3.83 4.95 15.06
N GLU A 95 2.83 4.13 15.41
CA GLU A 95 2.88 3.26 16.59
C GLU A 95 4.01 2.23 16.54
N ASN A 96 4.51 1.92 15.34
CA ASN A 96 5.61 0.98 15.10
C ASN A 96 6.95 1.70 14.90
N ALA A 97 6.95 3.04 14.85
CA ALA A 97 8.18 3.81 14.70
C ALA A 97 9.05 3.71 15.96
N SER A 98 10.35 3.53 15.77
CA SER A 98 11.33 3.39 16.85
C SER A 98 12.62 4.15 16.53
N GLY A 99 13.43 4.39 17.55
CA GLY A 99 14.69 5.14 17.40
C GLY A 99 14.47 6.54 16.83
N ASN A 100 15.38 6.94 15.93
CA ASN A 100 15.32 8.20 15.19
C ASN A 100 14.01 8.39 14.42
N MET A 101 13.36 7.30 14.01
CA MET A 101 12.15 7.39 13.20
C MET A 101 11.00 8.05 13.97
N LYS A 102 10.93 7.84 15.29
CA LYS A 102 9.91 8.44 16.16
C LYS A 102 10.01 9.97 16.18
N ASP A 103 11.23 10.50 16.09
CA ASP A 103 11.47 11.94 16.14
C ASP A 103 11.13 12.62 14.80
N VAL A 104 11.38 11.93 13.67
CA VAL A 104 11.15 12.47 12.32
C VAL A 104 9.75 12.17 11.76
N TYR A 105 9.01 11.23 12.36
CA TYR A 105 7.69 10.82 11.86
C TYR A 105 6.72 11.99 11.67
N SER A 106 6.74 12.94 12.62
CA SER A 106 5.89 14.13 12.56
C SER A 106 6.21 15.04 11.36
N GLU A 107 7.46 15.08 10.91
CA GLU A 107 7.87 15.83 9.72
C GLU A 107 7.48 15.09 8.44
N ILE A 108 7.58 13.76 8.43
CA ILE A 108 7.09 12.92 7.32
C ILE A 108 5.58 13.10 7.15
N ARG A 109 4.83 13.08 8.25
CA ARG A 109 3.38 13.35 8.25
C ARG A 109 3.07 14.72 7.65
N LYS A 110 3.72 15.78 8.13
CA LYS A 110 3.52 17.14 7.58
C LYS A 110 3.81 17.20 6.08
N ALA A 111 4.89 16.57 5.63
CA ALA A 111 5.24 16.52 4.21
C ALA A 111 4.16 15.78 3.40
N ALA A 112 3.76 14.58 3.82
CA ALA A 112 2.72 13.79 3.18
C ALA A 112 1.37 14.52 3.13
N GLU A 113 0.94 15.12 4.25
CA GLU A 113 -0.29 15.89 4.34
C GLU A 113 -0.30 17.10 3.40
N SER A 114 0.86 17.75 3.20
CA SER A 114 0.97 18.92 2.31
C SER A 114 0.75 18.59 0.82
N VAL A 115 0.87 17.31 0.44
CA VAL A 115 0.75 16.83 -0.94
C VAL A 115 -0.31 15.74 -1.12
N LYS A 116 -1.14 15.46 -0.09
CA LYS A 116 -2.07 14.31 -0.09
C LYS A 116 -3.14 14.31 -1.19
N ASN A 117 -3.44 15.47 -1.76
CA ASN A 117 -4.37 15.60 -2.88
C ASN A 117 -3.69 15.47 -4.25
N LYS A 118 -2.35 15.39 -4.31
CA LYS A 118 -1.58 15.34 -5.55
C LYS A 118 -1.40 13.92 -6.03
N THR A 119 -1.58 13.70 -7.33
CA THR A 119 -1.28 12.44 -8.03
C THR A 119 -0.61 12.70 -9.36
N LEU A 120 0.21 11.74 -9.79
CA LEU A 120 0.77 11.68 -11.13
C LEU A 120 -0.25 11.03 -12.07
N ARG A 121 -0.50 11.67 -13.20
CA ARG A 121 -1.45 11.18 -14.20
C ARG A 121 -0.89 11.25 -15.59
N LYS A 122 -1.22 10.26 -16.40
CA LYS A 122 -0.98 10.29 -17.85
C LYS A 122 -2.32 10.32 -18.55
N LYS A 123 -2.62 11.41 -19.27
CA LYS A 123 -3.93 11.60 -19.92
C LYS A 123 -5.10 11.41 -18.93
N SER A 124 -4.98 11.99 -17.73
CA SER A 124 -5.93 11.88 -16.62
C SER A 124 -6.08 10.49 -15.97
N GLU A 125 -5.39 9.46 -16.45
CA GLU A 125 -5.33 8.13 -15.82
C GLU A 125 -4.24 8.09 -14.74
N VAL A 126 -4.58 7.52 -13.58
CA VAL A 126 -3.61 7.21 -12.52
C VAL A 126 -3.05 5.82 -12.81
N LEU A 127 -1.75 5.74 -13.07
CA LEU A 127 -1.05 4.50 -13.43
C LEU A 127 -0.02 4.19 -12.34
N PHE A 128 0.23 2.91 -12.09
CA PHE A 128 1.26 2.47 -11.16
C PHE A 128 2.66 2.78 -11.71
N ILE A 129 3.57 3.27 -10.88
CA ILE A 129 4.89 3.73 -11.29
C ILE A 129 5.93 2.94 -10.50
N PRO A 130 6.56 1.92 -11.10
CA PRO A 130 7.66 1.24 -10.43
C PRO A 130 8.76 2.22 -10.08
N PHE A 131 9.44 1.93 -8.98
CA PHE A 131 10.61 2.66 -8.54
C PHE A 131 11.66 1.69 -8.03
N SER A 132 12.91 2.14 -8.09
CA SER A 132 14.05 1.45 -7.48
C SER A 132 14.78 2.43 -6.58
N GLU A 133 15.59 1.88 -5.69
CA GLU A 133 16.43 2.70 -4.81
C GLU A 133 17.43 3.55 -5.60
N THR A 134 18.11 2.93 -6.55
CA THR A 134 19.09 3.54 -7.46
C THR A 134 18.88 3.03 -8.88
N SER A 135 19.47 3.73 -9.83
CA SER A 135 19.73 3.33 -11.20
C SER A 135 21.24 3.35 -11.45
N ASN A 136 21.69 2.79 -12.57
CA ASN A 136 23.09 2.86 -12.99
C ASN A 136 23.41 4.09 -13.87
N GLY A 137 22.65 5.18 -13.71
CA GLY A 137 22.79 6.40 -14.51
C GLY A 137 21.67 6.60 -15.54
N THR A 138 20.82 5.61 -15.76
CA THR A 138 19.63 5.71 -16.62
C THR A 138 18.52 4.76 -16.16
N THR A 139 17.27 5.11 -16.44
CA THR A 139 16.14 4.20 -16.23
C THR A 139 15.86 3.38 -17.49
N TYR A 140 15.17 2.26 -17.34
CA TYR A 140 14.96 1.27 -18.40
C TYR A 140 13.53 1.25 -18.91
N LYS A 141 13.39 0.98 -20.21
CA LYS A 141 12.10 0.63 -20.81
C LYS A 141 11.71 -0.77 -20.37
N ASN A 142 10.43 -0.96 -20.03
CA ASN A 142 9.91 -2.26 -19.66
C ASN A 142 8.61 -2.56 -20.42
N VAL A 143 8.47 -3.80 -20.89
CA VAL A 143 7.30 -4.22 -21.71
C VAL A 143 5.99 -4.22 -20.94
N ASN A 144 6.03 -4.33 -19.62
CA ASN A 144 4.86 -4.28 -18.73
C ASN A 144 4.43 -2.84 -18.42
N TYR A 145 5.33 -1.88 -18.61
CA TYR A 145 5.13 -0.47 -18.27
C TYR A 145 5.36 0.43 -19.49
N LYS A 146 4.66 0.15 -20.61
CA LYS A 146 4.85 0.83 -21.91
C LYS A 146 4.60 2.34 -21.88
N TYR A 147 3.94 2.83 -20.84
CA TYR A 147 3.66 4.24 -20.63
C TYR A 147 4.84 5.02 -20.02
N LEU A 148 5.90 4.32 -19.60
CA LEU A 148 7.13 4.90 -19.05
C LEU A 148 8.22 4.97 -20.12
N HIS A 149 9.00 6.04 -20.05
CA HIS A 149 10.16 6.26 -20.91
C HIS A 149 11.45 6.15 -20.09
N SER A 150 12.50 5.66 -20.75
CA SER A 150 13.85 5.69 -20.21
C SER A 150 14.33 7.15 -20.17
N VAL A 151 14.84 7.56 -19.02
CA VAL A 151 15.40 8.89 -18.79
C VAL A 151 16.83 8.80 -18.23
N ALA A 152 17.56 9.91 -18.31
CA ALA A 152 18.86 10.03 -17.69
C ALA A 152 18.72 10.19 -16.18
N SER A 153 19.61 9.55 -15.42
CA SER A 153 19.69 9.62 -13.96
C SER A 153 21.17 9.66 -13.51
N PRO A 154 22.02 10.52 -14.12
CA PRO A 154 23.47 10.44 -13.97
C PRO A 154 23.97 10.70 -12.54
N TRP A 155 23.14 11.33 -11.71
CA TRP A 155 23.42 11.67 -10.32
C TRP A 155 23.34 10.48 -9.36
N ASP A 156 22.78 9.34 -9.76
CA ASP A 156 22.71 8.17 -8.90
C ASP A 156 24.08 7.66 -8.49
N CYS A 157 25.13 7.99 -9.25
CA CYS A 157 26.52 7.71 -8.88
C CYS A 157 26.96 8.39 -7.57
N TYR A 158 26.21 9.36 -7.06
CA TYR A 158 26.43 10.00 -5.76
C TYR A 158 25.71 9.30 -4.60
N ALA A 159 24.89 8.28 -4.86
CA ALA A 159 24.23 7.51 -3.81
C ALA A 159 25.23 6.64 -3.03
N GLU A 160 25.03 6.51 -1.72
CA GLU A 160 25.90 5.69 -0.86
C GLU A 160 25.91 4.21 -1.26
N ASN A 161 24.79 3.74 -1.81
CA ASN A 161 24.57 2.36 -2.25
C ASN A 161 24.44 2.27 -3.77
N TYR A 162 25.17 3.10 -4.51
CA TYR A 162 25.22 3.03 -5.98
C TYR A 162 25.67 1.64 -6.44
N ASP A 163 24.91 1.08 -7.39
CA ASP A 163 25.21 -0.17 -8.07
C ASP A 163 25.20 0.08 -9.58
N GLU A 164 26.34 -0.14 -10.24
CA GLU A 164 26.50 0.01 -11.68
C GLU A 164 25.65 -0.98 -12.49
N ASN A 165 25.12 -2.02 -11.84
CA ASN A 165 24.24 -3.02 -12.42
C ASN A 165 22.77 -2.81 -12.03
N ALA A 166 22.44 -1.74 -11.30
CA ALA A 166 21.07 -1.48 -10.87
C ALA A 166 20.13 -1.31 -12.06
N GLU A 167 19.09 -2.14 -12.12
CA GLU A 167 17.97 -1.97 -13.04
C GLU A 167 16.87 -1.14 -12.38
N CYS A 168 16.62 0.04 -12.95
CA CYS A 168 15.57 0.94 -12.50
C CYS A 168 14.55 1.16 -13.61
N VAL A 169 13.30 0.74 -13.40
CA VAL A 169 12.16 1.10 -14.27
C VAL A 169 11.38 2.19 -13.55
N GLY A 170 11.03 3.26 -14.26
CA GLY A 170 10.27 4.37 -13.67
C GLY A 170 11.17 5.35 -12.94
N VAL A 171 11.10 5.38 -11.61
CA VAL A 171 11.73 6.41 -10.76
C VAL A 171 12.90 5.84 -9.96
N SER A 172 14.00 6.59 -9.86
CA SER A 172 15.06 6.33 -8.88
C SER A 172 14.89 7.23 -7.66
N LEU A 173 14.72 6.65 -6.46
CA LEU A 173 14.54 7.42 -5.24
C LEU A 173 15.80 8.21 -4.84
N SER A 174 16.98 7.62 -4.99
CA SER A 174 18.25 8.32 -4.77
C SER A 174 18.43 9.48 -5.74
N GLY A 175 17.94 9.34 -6.97
CA GLY A 175 18.04 10.40 -7.93
C GLY A 175 17.01 11.51 -7.76
N ILE A 176 15.79 11.20 -7.34
CA ILE A 176 14.85 12.19 -6.82
C ILE A 176 15.50 12.97 -5.66
N ASP A 177 16.12 12.27 -4.72
CA ASP A 177 16.76 12.92 -3.57
C ASP A 177 17.88 13.88 -3.99
N TYR A 178 18.71 13.48 -4.95
CA TYR A 178 19.73 14.36 -5.51
C TYR A 178 19.10 15.62 -6.13
N LEU A 179 18.11 15.46 -7.00
CA LEU A 179 17.45 16.61 -7.66
C LEU A 179 16.85 17.57 -6.62
N CYS A 180 16.13 17.04 -5.63
CA CYS A 180 15.52 17.81 -4.56
C CYS A 180 16.56 18.57 -3.73
N LYS A 181 17.68 17.93 -3.36
CA LYS A 181 18.80 18.58 -2.65
C LYS A 181 19.50 19.66 -3.47
N ASN A 182 19.39 19.60 -4.79
CA ASN A 182 19.95 20.58 -5.71
C ASN A 182 18.92 21.60 -6.21
N GLY A 183 17.80 21.75 -5.49
CA GLY A 183 16.87 22.86 -5.65
C GLY A 183 15.64 22.57 -6.52
N CYS A 184 15.47 21.34 -7.00
CA CYS A 184 14.20 20.94 -7.62
C CYS A 184 13.11 20.80 -6.56
N SER A 185 11.89 21.22 -6.87
CA SER A 185 10.70 20.82 -6.11
C SER A 185 10.44 19.32 -6.28
N ALA A 186 9.63 18.76 -5.35
CA ALA A 186 9.13 17.40 -5.45
C ALA A 186 8.49 17.10 -6.82
N GLU A 187 7.69 18.05 -7.31
CA GLU A 187 7.01 17.96 -8.60
C GLU A 187 7.98 17.94 -9.78
N GLU A 188 8.93 18.86 -9.81
CA GLU A 188 9.93 18.93 -10.89
C GLU A 188 10.80 17.67 -10.93
N ALA A 189 11.20 17.17 -9.75
CA ALA A 189 11.99 15.94 -9.65
C ALA A 189 11.21 14.74 -10.20
N LEU A 190 9.93 14.57 -9.84
CA LEU A 190 9.10 13.48 -10.38
C LEU A 190 8.88 13.60 -11.89
N LEU A 191 8.59 14.80 -12.39
CA LEU A 191 8.37 15.04 -13.81
C LEU A 191 9.63 14.89 -14.66
N TRP A 192 10.83 14.97 -14.07
CA TRP A 192 12.06 14.56 -14.73
C TRP A 192 12.02 13.07 -15.11
N TYR A 193 11.63 12.21 -14.17
CA TYR A 193 11.51 10.76 -14.41
C TYR A 193 10.28 10.39 -15.24
N LEU A 194 9.26 11.23 -15.22
CA LEU A 194 7.95 10.97 -15.78
C LEU A 194 7.54 12.09 -16.75
N PRO A 195 8.27 12.31 -17.85
CA PRO A 195 8.09 13.46 -18.73
C PRO A 195 6.74 13.50 -19.46
N ASP A 196 6.06 12.35 -19.54
CA ASP A 196 4.73 12.19 -20.14
C ASP A 196 3.58 12.34 -19.13
N PHE A 197 3.91 12.53 -17.85
CA PHE A 197 2.93 12.66 -16.78
C PHE A 197 2.71 14.13 -16.44
N GLU A 198 1.63 14.38 -15.74
CA GLU A 198 1.30 15.65 -15.12
C GLU A 198 0.92 15.42 -13.66
N ILE A 199 1.11 16.43 -12.82
CA ILE A 199 0.64 16.40 -11.44
C ILE A 199 -0.71 17.08 -11.38
N GLN A 200 -1.72 16.33 -10.95
CA GLN A 200 -3.06 16.85 -10.73
C GLN A 200 -3.38 16.85 -9.23
N THR A 201 -4.12 17.87 -8.81
CA THR A 201 -4.66 17.98 -7.45
C THR A 201 -6.15 17.67 -7.50
N ASP A 202 -6.60 16.70 -6.71
CA ASP A 202 -8.02 16.38 -6.52
C ASP A 202 -8.71 17.28 -5.48
#